data_AF-A0A9P0L0C0-F1
#
_entry.id   AF-A0A9P0L0C0-F1
#
_cell.length_a   1.000
_cell.length_b   1.000
_cell.length_c   1.000
_cell.angle_alpha   90.00
_cell.angle_beta   90.00
_cell.angle_gamma   90.00
#
_symmetry.space_group_name_H-M   'P 1'
#
loop_
_entity.id
_entity.type
_entity.pdbx_description
1 polymer ?
#
loop_
_entity_poly.entity_id
_entity_poly.type
_entity_poly.pdbx_seq_one_letter_code
_entity_poly.pdbx_strand_id
1 'polypeptide(L)' 'MEKAGSKKRKRPEKSVIEEAVSEVLEKGQSINRTALALNISRAYLAKIVKKVKTSGDSSYEH' A
#
# COMPACT_ATOMS: atom_id res chain seq x y z
N MET A 1 -10.78 32.40 4.56
CA MET A 1 -9.97 31.28 4.03
C MET A 1 -10.27 30.05 4.88
N GLU A 2 -11.25 29.24 4.46
CA GLU A 2 -11.49 27.97 5.15
C GLU A 2 -10.33 27.02 4.84
N LYS A 3 -9.60 26.60 5.88
CA LYS A 3 -8.61 25.53 5.76
C LYS A 3 -9.39 24.28 5.37
N ALA A 4 -9.27 23.86 4.10
CA ALA A 4 -9.81 22.59 3.63
C ALA A 4 -9.25 21.48 4.52
N GLY A 5 -10.04 21.06 5.51
CA GLY A 5 -9.69 19.97 6.40
C GLY A 5 -9.38 18.76 5.53
N SER A 6 -8.13 18.32 5.56
CA SER A 6 -7.68 17.13 4.84
C SER A 6 -8.61 15.99 5.20
N LYS A 7 -9.53 15.62 4.28
CA LYS A 7 -10.40 14.45 4.46
C LYS A 7 -9.50 13.28 4.81
N LYS A 8 -9.59 12.81 6.05
CA LYS A 8 -8.80 11.67 6.53
C LYS A 8 -9.12 10.52 5.58
N ARG A 9 -8.11 10.05 4.83
CA ARG A 9 -8.30 8.91 3.93
C ARG A 9 -8.76 7.73 4.76
N LYS A 10 -9.87 7.11 4.37
CA LYS A 10 -10.35 5.89 5.01
C LYS A 10 -9.24 4.84 4.94
N ARG A 11 -9.02 4.10 6.03
CA ARG A 11 -8.02 3.03 6.04
C ARG A 11 -8.40 2.03 4.93
N PRO A 12 -7.47 1.66 4.03
CA PRO A 12 -7.74 0.63 3.04
C PRO A 12 -8.11 -0.69 3.73
N GLU A 13 -8.95 -1.47 3.06
CA GLU A 13 -9.30 -2.81 3.54
C GLU A 13 -8.10 -3.76 3.43
N LYS A 14 -8.12 -4.82 4.24
CA LYS A 14 -7.01 -5.79 4.31
C LYS A 14 -6.74 -6.43 2.93
N SER A 15 -7.80 -6.86 2.24
CA SER A 15 -7.73 -7.44 0.89
C SER A 15 -7.02 -6.51 -0.11
N VAL A 16 -7.35 -5.21 -0.09
CA VAL A 16 -6.76 -4.19 -0.97
C VAL A 16 -5.26 -4.02 -0.70
N ILE A 17 -4.83 -4.16 0.56
CA ILE A 17 -3.42 -4.08 0.94
C ILE A 17 -2.67 -5.33 0.47
N GLU A 18 -3.25 -6.52 0.66
CA GLU A 18 -2.66 -7.79 0.21
C GLU A 18 -2.47 -7.81 -1.31
N GLU A 19 -3.50 -7.41 -2.05
CA GLU A 19 -3.44 -7.25 -3.51
C GLU A 19 -2.33 -6.25 -3.90
N ALA A 20 -2.27 -5.08 -3.25
CA ALA A 20 -1.25 -4.08 -3.53
C ALA A 20 0.18 -4.59 -3.29
N VAL A 21 0.38 -5.41 -2.27
CA VAL A 21 1.68 -5.99 -1.94
C VAL A 21 2.06 -7.07 -2.96
N SER A 22 1.12 -7.96 -3.32
CA SER A 22 1.32 -8.98 -4.35
C SER A 22 1.65 -8.37 -5.71
N GLU A 23 0.92 -7.33 -6.14
CA GLU A 23 1.22 -6.59 -7.38
C GLU A 23 2.65 -6.03 -7.41
N VAL A 24 3.16 -5.53 -6.28
CA VAL A 24 4.51 -4.96 -6.20
C VAL A 24 5.59 -6.04 -6.09
N LEU A 25 5.36 -7.09 -5.30
CA LEU A 25 6.37 -8.12 -5.02
C LEU A 25 6.43 -9.21 -6.08
N GLU A 26 5.28 -9.72 -6.52
CA GLU A 26 5.18 -10.83 -7.46
C GLU A 26 5.20 -10.34 -8.91
N LYS A 27 4.41 -9.30 -9.21
CA LYS A 27 4.28 -8.77 -10.59
C LYS A 27 5.27 -7.65 -10.90
N GLY A 28 6.10 -7.25 -9.93
CA GLY A 28 7.12 -6.22 -10.10
C GLY A 28 6.58 -4.83 -10.44
N GLN A 29 5.31 -4.53 -10.11
CA GLN A 29 4.72 -3.22 -10.38
C GLN A 29 5.36 -2.11 -9.54
N SER A 30 5.32 -0.89 -10.08
CA SER A 30 5.76 0.30 -9.34
C SER A 30 4.83 0.58 -8.15
N ILE A 31 5.40 0.71 -6.96
CA ILE A 31 4.68 1.11 -5.73
C ILE A 31 3.81 2.35 -5.96
N ASN A 32 4.30 3.32 -6.75
CA ASN A 32 3.54 4.55 -7.00
C ASN A 32 2.29 4.27 -7.85
N ARG A 33 2.44 3.45 -8.90
CA ARG A 33 1.34 3.08 -9.79
C ARG A 33 0.28 2.28 -9.04
N THR A 34 0.70 1.27 -8.28
CA THR A 34 -0.20 0.41 -7.49
C THR A 34 -0.90 1.20 -6.39
N ALA A 35 -0.19 2.07 -5.68
CA ALA A 35 -0.78 2.92 -4.65
C ALA A 35 -1.86 3.86 -5.19
N LEU A 36 -1.64 4.45 -6.38
CA LEU A 36 -2.64 5.29 -7.03
C LEU A 36 -3.86 4.49 -7.49
N ALA A 37 -3.65 3.33 -8.11
CA ALA A 37 -4.73 2.46 -8.59
C ALA A 37 -5.65 1.98 -7.46
N LEU A 38 -5.05 1.62 -6.30
CA LEU A 38 -5.77 1.06 -5.15
C LEU A 38 -6.13 2.10 -4.08
N ASN A 39 -5.94 3.39 -4.38
CA ASN A 39 -6.20 4.50 -3.45
C ASN A 39 -5.47 4.38 -2.10
N ILE A 40 -4.28 3.81 -2.11
CA ILE A 40 -3.42 3.65 -0.94
C ILE A 40 -2.40 4.79 -0.91
N SER A 41 -1.98 5.21 0.28
CA SER A 41 -0.82 6.10 0.39
C SER A 41 0.44 5.37 -0.05
N ARG A 42 1.18 5.95 -1.01
CA ARG A 42 2.49 5.44 -1.45
C ARG A 42 3.42 5.13 -0.28
N ALA A 43 3.49 6.03 0.71
CA ALA A 43 4.37 5.86 1.87
C ALA A 43 3.95 4.66 2.74
N TYR A 44 2.64 4.44 2.86
CA TYR A 44 2.09 3.30 3.59
C TYR A 44 2.41 1.98 2.89
N LEU A 45 2.15 1.89 1.58
CA LEU A 45 2.47 0.71 0.79
C LEU A 45 3.97 0.41 0.78
N ALA A 46 4.82 1.43 0.61
CA ALA A 46 6.28 1.25 0.67
C ALA A 46 6.76 0.71 2.02
N LYS A 47 6.17 1.16 3.13
CA LYS A 47 6.51 0.67 4.47
C LYS A 47 6.17 -0.81 4.62
N ILE A 48 5.00 -1.23 4.12
CA ILE A 48 4.56 -2.63 4.16
C ILE A 48 5.47 -3.50 3.29
N VAL A 49 5.65 -3.13 2.02
CA VAL A 49 6.51 -3.85 1.07
C VAL A 49 7.93 -4.01 1.63
N LYS A 50 8.50 -2.95 2.23
CA LYS A 50 9.81 -3.03 2.88
C LYS A 50 9.82 -4.01 4.04
N LYS A 51 8.77 -4.02 4.89
CA LYS A 51 8.65 -4.95 6.01
C LYS A 51 8.62 -6.40 5.50
N VAL A 52 7.77 -6.70 4.52
CA VAL A 52 7.65 -8.04 3.91
C VAL A 52 8.98 -8.52 3.35
N LYS A 53 9.67 -7.68 2.54
CA LYS A 53 11.01 -8.00 2.02
C LYS A 53 12.06 -8.24 3.11
N THR A 54 11.97 -7.55 4.25
CA THR A 54 12.94 -7.68 5.34
C THR A 54 12.66 -8.91 6.21
N SER A 55 11.40 -9.29 6.37
CA SER A 55 10.99 -10.49 7.11
C SER A 55 11.34 -11.78 6.37
N GLY A 56 11.58 -11.73 5.05
CA GLY A 56 11.76 -12.94 4.23
C GLY A 56 10.46 -13.71 3.97
N ASP A 57 9.33 -13.19 4.43
CA ASP A 57 8.00 -13.71 4.13
C ASP A 57 7.63 -13.36 2.68
N SER A 58 7.28 -14.37 1.88
CA SER A 58 6.77 -14.19 0.52
C SER A 58 5.29 -13.76 0.49
N SER A 59 4.61 -13.66 1.62
CA SER A 59 3.20 -13.23 1.72
C SER A 59 2.99 -12.27 2.89
N TYR A 60 2.20 -11.22 2.65
CA TYR A 60 1.73 -10.34 3.72
C TYR A 60 0.48 -10.95 4.34
N GLU A 61 0.63 -11.71 5.42
CA GLU A 61 -0.50 -12.13 6.25
C GLU A 61 -0.64 -11.14 7.42
N HIS A 62 -1.71 -10.34 7.42
CA HIS A 62 -2.03 -9.42 8.52
C HIS A 62 -2.89 -10.07 9.60
#